data_AF-A0A382APM3-F1
#
_entry.id   AF-A0A382APM3-F1
#
_cell.length_a   1.000
_cell.length_b   1.000
_cell.length_c   1.000
_cell.angle_alpha   90.00
_cell.angle_beta   90.00
_cell.angle_gamma   90.00
#
_symmetry.space_group_name_H-M   'P 1'
#
loop_
_entity.id
_entity.type
_entity.pdbx_description
1 polymer ?
#
loop_
_entity_poly.entity_id
_entity_poly.type
_entity_poly.pdbx_seq_one_letter_code
_entity_poly.pdbx_strand_id
1 'polypeptide(L)'
;MPYNYAEREYGTVPKDTKRAPFQWVSEIAYKNVHRIVTRGYDTTELMEEGYGLVDVLFINFQSRIPSANEEKMLNYIMVLALEDGLSMPASISRLVGRSKTFLTQAAGASILAFGHAYGAFSAFGNRLEEYSEIGDKKNKTISEIAEIMVKEHLNDEGFGISGLMIEDPAAKRMFVRAKELGVSGKYVKIIEKTVEEAKKV
;
A
#
# COMPACT_ATOMS: atom_id res chain seq x y z
N MET A 1 1.15 -31.93 -20.83
CA MET A 1 1.71 -30.56 -21.01
C MET A 1 2.42 -30.51 -22.35
N PRO A 2 2.33 -29.41 -23.12
CA PRO A 2 2.82 -29.31 -24.50
C PRO A 2 4.35 -29.34 -24.67
N TYR A 3 5.12 -29.55 -23.60
CA TYR A 3 6.58 -29.58 -23.63
C TYR A 3 7.12 -30.81 -22.89
N ASN A 4 8.07 -31.52 -23.52
CA ASN A 4 8.80 -32.62 -22.92
C ASN A 4 10.00 -32.07 -22.12
N TYR A 5 9.78 -31.78 -20.83
CA TYR A 5 10.81 -31.21 -19.96
C TYR A 5 12.04 -32.13 -19.77
N ALA A 6 11.94 -33.42 -20.08
CA ALA A 6 13.05 -34.36 -19.98
C ALA A 6 14.08 -34.20 -21.12
N GLU A 7 13.66 -33.65 -22.27
CA GLU A 7 14.50 -33.46 -23.46
C GLU A 7 14.97 -32.01 -23.61
N ARG A 8 14.66 -31.13 -22.64
CA ARG A 8 15.13 -29.76 -22.68
C ARG A 8 16.65 -29.74 -22.59
N GLU A 9 17.29 -29.06 -23.54
CA GLU A 9 18.70 -28.72 -23.45
C GLU A 9 18.91 -27.88 -22.19
N TYR A 10 19.45 -28.49 -21.13
CA TYR A 10 19.87 -27.74 -19.96
C TYR A 10 21.07 -26.93 -20.42
N GLY A 11 20.87 -25.64 -20.65
CA GLY A 11 21.93 -24.71 -21.00
C GLY A 11 22.94 -24.62 -19.86
N THR A 12 23.85 -25.59 -19.77
CA THR A 12 25.05 -25.51 -18.94
C THR A 12 26.12 -24.86 -19.80
N VAL A 13 25.89 -23.61 -20.20
CA VAL A 13 27.00 -22.76 -20.60
C VAL A 13 28.02 -22.78 -19.45
N PRO A 14 29.30 -23.08 -19.72
CA PRO A 14 30.32 -23.07 -18.68
C PRO A 14 30.26 -21.73 -17.94
N LYS A 15 30.24 -21.78 -16.60
CA LYS A 15 30.16 -20.57 -15.78
C LYS A 15 31.34 -19.66 -16.15
N ASP A 16 31.05 -18.47 -16.65
CA ASP A 16 32.06 -17.47 -16.91
C ASP A 16 32.73 -17.06 -15.59
N THR A 17 33.99 -17.44 -15.42
CA THR A 17 34.80 -17.14 -14.24
C THR A 17 35.62 -15.87 -14.38
N LYS A 18 35.58 -15.20 -15.55
CA LYS A 18 36.35 -13.98 -15.82
C LYS A 18 35.65 -12.73 -15.34
N ARG A 19 34.33 -12.77 -15.14
CA ARG A 19 33.54 -11.67 -14.58
C ARG A 19 32.93 -12.05 -13.23
N ALA A 20 32.63 -11.04 -12.42
CA ALA A 20 31.86 -11.25 -11.20
C ALA A 20 30.51 -11.92 -11.55
N PRO A 21 30.08 -12.94 -10.77
CA PRO A 21 28.77 -13.53 -10.96
C PRO A 21 27.69 -12.47 -10.77
N PHE A 22 26.54 -12.63 -11.43
CA PHE A 22 25.37 -11.81 -11.18
C PHE A 22 25.04 -11.81 -9.68
N GLN A 23 24.90 -10.63 -9.10
CA GLN A 23 24.46 -10.44 -7.73
C GLN A 23 23.15 -9.66 -7.74
N TRP A 24 22.18 -10.13 -6.98
CA TRP A 24 20.97 -9.37 -6.70
C TRP A 24 21.37 -8.13 -5.90
N VAL A 25 21.08 -6.96 -6.45
CA VAL A 25 21.23 -5.68 -5.74
C VAL A 25 19.89 -5.30 -5.13
N SER A 26 19.91 -4.84 -3.88
CA SER A 26 18.75 -4.33 -3.16
C SER A 26 19.12 -3.00 -2.52
N GLU A 27 18.31 -1.98 -2.78
CA GLU A 27 18.42 -0.68 -2.10
C GLU A 27 17.59 -0.63 -0.82
N ILE A 28 16.86 -1.72 -0.50
CA ILE A 28 15.97 -1.77 0.66
C ILE A 28 16.70 -2.25 1.90
N ALA A 29 17.39 -3.39 1.83
CA ALA A 29 18.04 -3.95 3.01
C ALA A 29 19.21 -4.87 2.65
N TYR A 30 20.19 -4.92 3.54
CA TYR A 30 21.28 -5.89 3.48
C TYR A 30 21.75 -6.29 4.89
N LYS A 31 22.40 -7.45 4.97
CA LYS A 31 23.05 -7.95 6.17
C LYS A 31 24.49 -8.31 5.86
N ASN A 32 25.41 -7.95 6.74
CA ASN A 32 26.79 -8.44 6.74
C ASN A 32 27.16 -8.94 8.14
N VAL A 33 28.44 -9.26 8.35
CA VAL A 33 28.94 -9.78 9.64
C VAL A 33 28.92 -8.75 10.78
N HIS A 34 28.78 -7.47 10.45
CA HIS A 34 28.80 -6.36 11.42
C HIS A 34 27.43 -5.77 11.69
N ARG A 35 26.53 -5.76 10.70
CA ARG A 35 25.25 -5.04 10.78
C ARG A 35 24.14 -5.59 9.90
N ILE A 36 22.92 -5.24 10.27
CA ILE A 36 21.71 -5.37 9.46
C ILE A 36 21.21 -3.96 9.17
N VAL A 37 21.00 -3.64 7.90
CA VAL A 37 20.66 -2.29 7.45
C VAL A 37 19.35 -2.31 6.67
N THR A 38 18.48 -1.34 6.94
CA THR A 38 17.29 -1.00 6.16
C THR A 38 17.41 0.43 5.64
N ARG A 39 17.33 0.63 4.32
CA ARG A 39 17.37 1.94 3.64
C ARG A 39 18.49 2.87 4.14
N GLY A 40 19.65 2.30 4.46
CA GLY A 40 20.83 3.03 4.95
C GLY A 40 20.92 3.17 6.48
N TYR A 41 19.89 2.78 7.23
CA TYR A 41 19.86 2.82 8.69
C TYR A 41 20.21 1.46 9.30
N ASP A 42 21.14 1.43 10.26
CA ASP A 42 21.44 0.22 11.04
C ASP A 42 20.27 -0.10 11.98
N THR A 43 19.71 -1.29 11.85
CA THR A 43 18.55 -1.71 12.66
C THR A 43 18.88 -1.84 14.16
N THR A 44 20.15 -2.04 14.51
CA THR A 44 20.59 -2.06 15.92
C THR A 44 20.56 -0.66 16.49
N GLU A 45 21.10 0.31 15.77
CA GLU A 45 21.06 1.74 16.17
C GLU A 45 19.62 2.24 16.26
N LEU A 46 18.75 1.86 15.30
CA LEU A 46 17.33 2.21 15.36
C LEU A 46 16.65 1.67 16.63
N MET A 47 16.97 0.42 17.02
CA MET A 47 16.44 -0.16 18.26
C MET A 47 16.96 0.57 19.51
N GLU A 48 18.25 0.90 19.56
CA GLU A 48 18.88 1.60 20.69
C GLU A 48 18.31 3.01 20.88
N GLU A 49 18.03 3.72 19.78
CA GLU A 49 17.40 5.04 19.78
C GLU A 49 15.87 4.99 20.05
N GLY A 50 15.29 3.79 20.17
CA GLY A 50 13.89 3.61 20.54
C GLY A 50 12.88 3.72 19.39
N TYR A 51 13.31 3.60 18.14
CA TYR A 51 12.40 3.53 16.99
C TYR A 51 11.58 2.24 17.01
N GLY A 52 10.30 2.36 16.62
CA GLY A 52 9.34 1.28 16.65
C GLY A 52 9.07 0.61 15.31
N LEU A 53 8.12 -0.33 15.32
CA LEU A 53 7.66 -1.04 14.13
C LEU A 53 7.19 -0.07 13.03
N VAL A 54 6.44 0.96 13.42
CA VAL A 54 5.85 1.94 12.49
C VAL A 54 6.93 2.78 11.82
N ASP A 55 7.98 3.16 12.56
CA ASP A 55 9.12 3.91 12.01
C ASP A 55 9.86 3.08 10.96
N VAL A 56 10.16 1.82 11.26
CA VAL A 56 10.87 0.92 10.33
C VAL A 56 10.03 0.62 9.08
N LEU A 57 8.70 0.50 9.23
CA LEU A 57 7.80 0.39 8.08
C LEU A 57 7.88 1.65 7.22
N PHE A 58 7.78 2.84 7.83
CA PHE A 58 7.88 4.10 7.11
C PHE A 58 9.23 4.22 6.38
N ILE A 59 10.34 3.90 7.06
CA ILE A 59 11.69 3.89 6.47
C ILE A 59 11.73 2.99 5.24
N ASN A 60 11.26 1.74 5.32
CA ASN A 60 11.31 0.80 4.19
C ASN A 60 10.60 1.30 2.94
N PHE A 61 9.44 1.95 3.12
CA PHE A 61 8.59 2.40 2.02
C PHE A 61 8.87 3.83 1.55
N GLN A 62 9.35 4.71 2.43
CA GLN A 62 9.57 6.15 2.15
C GLN A 62 11.06 6.55 2.13
N SER A 63 11.96 5.62 2.46
CA SER A 63 13.42 5.81 2.47
C SER A 63 13.91 6.96 3.36
N ARG A 64 13.19 7.28 4.43
CA ARG A 64 13.57 8.28 5.46
C ARG A 64 12.90 7.98 6.80
N ILE A 65 13.44 8.53 7.88
CA ILE A 65 12.78 8.54 9.20
C ILE A 65 11.51 9.41 9.11
N PRO A 66 10.34 8.94 9.61
CA PRO A 66 9.13 9.75 9.65
C PRO A 66 9.28 10.91 10.63
N SER A 67 8.54 11.99 10.40
CA SER A 67 8.27 12.95 11.48
C SER A 67 7.38 12.29 12.55
N ALA A 68 7.42 12.82 13.78
CA ALA A 68 6.60 12.32 14.88
C ALA A 68 5.08 12.32 14.58
N ASN A 69 4.61 13.20 13.68
CA ASN A 69 3.20 13.25 13.28
C ASN A 69 2.89 12.26 12.15
N GLU A 70 3.84 11.99 11.25
CA GLU A 70 3.70 10.94 10.22
C GLU A 70 3.70 9.54 10.84
N GLU A 71 4.57 9.30 11.83
CA GLU A 71 4.57 8.04 12.60
C GLU A 71 3.20 7.83 13.25
N LYS A 72 2.68 8.82 14.00
CA LYS A 72 1.36 8.74 14.64
C LYS A 72 0.24 8.48 13.63
N MET A 73 0.29 9.15 12.49
CA MET A 73 -0.72 8.97 11.45
C MET A 73 -0.65 7.57 10.84
N LEU A 74 0.54 7.07 10.53
CA LEU A 74 0.74 5.72 10.02
C LEU A 74 0.28 4.69 11.06
N ASN A 75 0.58 4.89 12.35
CA ASN A 75 0.10 4.02 13.42
C ASN A 75 -1.44 3.96 13.47
N TYR A 76 -2.14 5.10 13.31
CA TYR A 76 -3.60 5.09 13.20
C TYR A 76 -4.11 4.30 12.00
N ILE A 77 -3.46 4.41 10.84
CA ILE A 77 -3.79 3.62 9.65
C ILE A 77 -3.57 2.13 9.95
N MET A 78 -2.45 1.77 10.55
CA MET A 78 -2.12 0.38 10.90
C MET A 78 -3.12 -0.22 11.87
N VAL A 79 -3.55 0.52 12.89
CA VAL A 79 -4.59 0.08 13.83
C VAL A 79 -5.91 -0.18 13.12
N LEU A 80 -6.32 0.71 12.21
CA LEU A 80 -7.57 0.56 11.45
C LEU A 80 -7.50 -0.62 10.47
N ALA A 81 -6.33 -0.86 9.87
CA ALA A 81 -6.11 -1.94 8.91
C ALA A 81 -5.85 -3.32 9.55
N LEU A 82 -5.61 -3.36 10.87
CA LEU A 82 -5.25 -4.59 11.57
C LEU A 82 -6.40 -5.60 11.63
N GLU A 83 -7.64 -5.11 11.70
CA GLU A 83 -8.83 -5.95 11.84
C GLU A 83 -10.02 -5.31 11.11
N ASP A 84 -10.70 -6.12 10.29
CA ASP A 84 -11.88 -5.73 9.50
C ASP A 84 -13.04 -6.72 9.71
N GLY A 85 -13.04 -7.41 10.86
CA GLY A 85 -14.04 -8.38 11.25
C GLY A 85 -14.08 -9.60 10.32
N LEU A 86 -15.27 -10.17 10.13
CA LEU A 86 -15.47 -11.33 9.25
C LEU A 86 -15.59 -10.89 7.78
N SER A 87 -14.55 -10.23 7.27
CA SER A 87 -14.44 -9.85 5.88
C SER A 87 -14.29 -11.08 4.96
N MET A 88 -14.39 -10.88 3.65
CA MET A 88 -14.23 -11.97 2.67
C MET A 88 -12.85 -12.63 2.75
N PRO A 89 -11.72 -11.90 2.83
CA PRO A 89 -10.41 -12.50 3.07
C PRO A 89 -10.34 -13.32 4.36
N ALA A 90 -10.88 -12.79 5.47
CA ALA A 90 -10.92 -13.49 6.76
C ALA A 90 -11.74 -14.80 6.66
N SER A 91 -12.86 -14.77 5.94
CA SER A 91 -13.70 -15.94 5.68
C SER A 91 -12.98 -16.99 4.83
N ILE A 92 -12.26 -16.57 3.78
CA ILE A 92 -11.44 -17.45 2.93
C ILE A 92 -10.33 -18.11 3.76
N SER A 93 -9.64 -17.34 4.60
CA SER A 93 -8.61 -17.86 5.51
C SER A 93 -9.16 -18.96 6.41
N ARG A 94 -10.35 -18.74 6.99
CA ARG A 94 -11.03 -19.73 7.84
C ARG A 94 -11.41 -20.97 7.06
N LEU A 95 -11.99 -20.82 5.87
CA LEU A 95 -12.38 -21.96 5.02
C LEU A 95 -11.18 -22.83 4.67
N VAL A 96 -10.08 -22.21 4.24
CA VAL A 96 -8.83 -22.92 3.93
C VAL A 96 -8.23 -23.55 5.19
N GLY A 97 -8.19 -22.85 6.32
CA GLY A 97 -7.73 -23.38 7.61
C GLY A 97 -8.46 -24.64 8.07
N ARG A 98 -9.77 -24.73 7.80
CA ARG A 98 -10.60 -25.91 8.12
C ARG A 98 -10.18 -27.18 7.37
N SER A 99 -9.42 -27.05 6.28
CA SER A 99 -8.86 -28.19 5.55
C SER A 99 -7.62 -28.84 6.20
N LYS A 100 -7.25 -28.44 7.44
CA LYS A 100 -6.06 -28.92 8.18
C LYS A 100 -4.74 -28.55 7.48
N THR A 101 -4.69 -27.36 6.88
CA THR A 101 -3.49 -26.80 6.25
C THR A 101 -2.61 -26.03 7.24
N PHE A 102 -1.43 -25.58 6.84
CA PHE A 102 -0.58 -24.73 7.68
C PHE A 102 -1.14 -23.30 7.82
N LEU A 103 -0.84 -22.63 8.95
CA LEU A 103 -1.25 -21.24 9.19
C LEU A 103 -0.84 -20.30 8.05
N THR A 104 0.37 -20.47 7.52
CA THR A 104 0.89 -19.67 6.40
C THR A 104 0.09 -19.87 5.11
N GLN A 105 -0.46 -21.06 4.88
CA GLN A 105 -1.31 -21.33 3.71
C GLN A 105 -2.69 -20.72 3.86
N ALA A 106 -3.28 -20.79 5.06
CA ALA A 106 -4.54 -20.10 5.37
C ALA A 106 -4.40 -18.57 5.29
N ALA A 107 -3.30 -18.01 5.80
CA ALA A 107 -2.99 -16.59 5.68
C ALA A 107 -2.74 -16.19 4.21
N GLY A 108 -1.97 -17.00 3.48
CA GLY A 108 -1.72 -16.78 2.06
C GLY A 108 -2.99 -16.74 1.23
N ALA A 109 -3.96 -17.62 1.49
CA ALA A 109 -5.26 -17.61 0.81
C ALA A 109 -6.05 -16.30 1.05
N SER A 110 -5.96 -15.73 2.26
CA SER A 110 -6.53 -14.41 2.58
C SER A 110 -5.85 -13.30 1.77
N ILE A 111 -4.52 -13.31 1.71
CA ILE A 111 -3.74 -12.29 0.99
C ILE A 111 -4.07 -12.33 -0.51
N LEU A 112 -4.23 -13.52 -1.08
CA LEU A 112 -4.59 -13.70 -2.48
C LEU A 112 -6.03 -13.26 -2.82
N ALA A 113 -6.87 -12.96 -1.83
CA ALA A 113 -8.19 -12.40 -2.05
C ALA A 113 -8.17 -10.88 -2.34
N PHE A 114 -7.05 -10.20 -2.06
CA PHE A 114 -6.85 -8.79 -2.44
C PHE A 114 -6.61 -8.69 -3.96
N GLY A 115 -7.15 -7.64 -4.57
CA GLY A 115 -7.13 -7.49 -6.03
C GLY A 115 -7.37 -6.05 -6.48
N HIS A 116 -7.83 -5.88 -7.72
CA HIS A 116 -8.00 -4.55 -8.33
C HIS A 116 -9.04 -3.68 -7.62
N ALA A 117 -10.10 -4.30 -7.06
CA ALA A 117 -11.18 -3.60 -6.35
C ALA A 117 -11.15 -3.82 -4.83
N TYR A 118 -10.85 -5.05 -4.37
CA TYR A 118 -10.75 -5.34 -2.94
C TYR A 118 -9.37 -4.91 -2.42
N GLY A 119 -9.33 -3.86 -1.59
CA GLY A 119 -8.09 -3.25 -1.13
C GLY A 119 -7.45 -2.31 -2.17
N ALA A 120 -8.26 -1.63 -2.98
CA ALA A 120 -7.86 -0.74 -4.08
C ALA A 120 -7.13 0.56 -3.66
N PHE A 121 -6.33 0.54 -2.58
CA PHE A 121 -5.62 1.72 -2.07
C PHE A 121 -4.66 2.32 -3.11
N SER A 122 -3.91 1.46 -3.81
CA SER A 122 -2.99 1.91 -4.86
C SER A 122 -3.72 2.50 -6.07
N ALA A 123 -4.80 1.86 -6.53
CA ALA A 123 -5.60 2.38 -7.64
C ALA A 123 -6.21 3.75 -7.33
N PHE A 124 -6.73 3.92 -6.11
CA PHE A 124 -7.26 5.21 -5.65
C PHE A 124 -6.16 6.29 -5.53
N GLY A 125 -5.03 5.95 -4.91
CA GLY A 125 -3.88 6.86 -4.78
C GLY A 125 -3.33 7.32 -6.12
N ASN A 126 -3.10 6.39 -7.05
CA ASN A 126 -2.62 6.70 -8.40
C ASN A 126 -3.60 7.62 -9.15
N ARG A 127 -4.91 7.40 -8.99
CA ARG A 127 -5.93 8.27 -9.58
C ARG A 127 -5.83 9.70 -9.00
N LEU A 128 -5.65 9.83 -7.69
CA LEU A 128 -5.49 11.15 -7.07
C LEU A 128 -4.24 11.88 -7.60
N GLU A 129 -3.14 11.17 -7.84
CA GLU A 129 -1.94 11.73 -8.47
C GLU A 129 -2.22 12.17 -9.90
N GLU A 130 -2.77 11.30 -10.74
CA GLU A 130 -3.11 11.58 -12.14
C GLU A 130 -3.99 12.83 -12.26
N TYR A 131 -5.05 12.91 -11.48
CA TYR A 131 -6.00 14.02 -11.53
C TYR A 131 -5.42 15.30 -10.92
N SER A 132 -4.55 15.20 -9.92
CA SER A 132 -3.79 16.36 -9.46
C SER A 132 -2.90 16.91 -10.57
N GLU A 133 -2.20 16.06 -11.33
CA GLU A 133 -1.37 16.50 -12.45
C GLU A 133 -2.18 17.13 -13.59
N ILE A 134 -3.36 16.58 -13.89
CA ILE A 134 -4.28 17.16 -14.87
C ILE A 134 -4.71 18.55 -14.41
N GLY A 135 -4.99 18.71 -13.11
CA GLY A 135 -5.31 20.00 -12.49
C GLY A 135 -4.21 21.03 -12.70
N ASP A 136 -2.98 20.65 -12.38
CA ASP A 136 -1.80 21.52 -12.51
C ASP A 136 -1.53 21.90 -13.98
N LYS A 137 -1.57 20.93 -14.91
CA LYS A 137 -1.31 21.14 -16.35
C LYS A 137 -2.38 21.99 -17.03
N LYS A 138 -3.64 21.84 -16.64
CA LYS A 138 -4.79 22.53 -17.26
C LYS A 138 -5.26 23.75 -16.46
N ASN A 139 -4.56 24.11 -15.39
CA ASN A 139 -4.91 25.19 -14.46
C ASN A 139 -6.36 25.09 -13.94
N LYS A 140 -6.78 23.87 -13.59
CA LYS A 140 -8.11 23.59 -13.06
C LYS A 140 -8.14 23.72 -11.54
N THR A 141 -9.27 24.18 -11.04
CA THR A 141 -9.56 24.19 -9.60
C THR A 141 -9.81 22.78 -9.07
N ILE A 142 -9.67 22.60 -7.75
CA ILE A 142 -9.99 21.32 -7.09
C ILE A 142 -11.45 20.91 -7.34
N SER A 143 -12.37 21.88 -7.38
CA SER A 143 -13.79 21.62 -7.69
C SER A 143 -13.98 21.05 -9.09
N GLU A 144 -13.34 21.63 -10.10
CA GLU A 144 -13.41 21.09 -11.46
C GLU A 144 -12.79 19.69 -11.56
N ILE A 145 -11.70 19.43 -10.84
CA ILE A 145 -11.08 18.11 -10.80
C ILE A 145 -12.02 17.08 -10.15
N ALA A 146 -12.64 17.44 -9.02
CA ALA A 146 -13.62 16.60 -8.36
C ALA A 146 -14.83 16.27 -9.26
N GLU A 147 -15.36 17.26 -9.97
CA GLU A 147 -16.46 17.06 -10.92
C GLU A 147 -16.08 16.09 -12.05
N ILE A 148 -14.87 16.21 -12.62
CA ILE A 148 -14.39 15.30 -13.66
C ILE A 148 -14.23 13.89 -13.09
N MET A 149 -13.61 13.75 -11.92
CA MET A 149 -13.42 12.45 -11.26
C MET A 149 -14.75 11.73 -11.01
N VAL A 150 -15.75 12.42 -10.48
CA VAL A 150 -17.09 11.84 -10.25
C VAL A 150 -17.73 11.46 -11.59
N LYS A 151 -17.70 12.36 -12.58
CA LYS A 151 -18.29 12.09 -13.89
C LYS A 151 -17.70 10.87 -14.58
N GLU A 152 -16.38 10.68 -14.48
CA GLU A 152 -15.67 9.60 -15.17
C GLU A 152 -15.69 8.27 -14.42
N HIS A 153 -15.76 8.29 -13.08
CA HIS A 153 -15.46 7.10 -12.28
C HIS A 153 -16.53 6.72 -11.24
N LEU A 154 -17.69 7.38 -11.17
CA LEU A 154 -18.70 7.10 -10.14
C LEU A 154 -19.10 5.61 -10.03
N ASN A 155 -19.05 4.87 -11.15
CA ASN A 155 -19.43 3.46 -11.21
C ASN A 155 -18.22 2.50 -11.24
N ASP A 156 -17.00 2.99 -11.07
CA ASP A 156 -15.80 2.16 -11.08
C ASP A 156 -15.62 1.45 -9.74
N GLU A 157 -15.40 0.13 -9.76
CA GLU A 157 -15.19 -0.68 -8.55
C GLU A 157 -14.01 -0.20 -7.68
N GLY A 158 -13.05 0.53 -8.28
CA GLY A 158 -11.88 1.09 -7.62
C GLY A 158 -11.95 2.60 -7.38
N PHE A 159 -13.13 3.24 -7.49
CA PHE A 159 -13.22 4.69 -7.28
C PHE A 159 -12.91 5.12 -5.85
N GLY A 160 -13.11 4.22 -4.87
CA GLY A 160 -12.81 4.49 -3.47
C GLY A 160 -13.78 5.48 -2.81
N ILE A 161 -14.83 5.91 -3.52
CA ILE A 161 -15.92 6.73 -3.01
C ILE A 161 -17.21 6.00 -3.37
N SER A 162 -17.93 5.54 -2.35
CA SER A 162 -19.21 4.85 -2.46
C SER A 162 -20.16 5.33 -1.38
N GLY A 163 -21.47 5.08 -1.53
CA GLY A 163 -22.44 5.44 -0.50
C GLY A 163 -22.10 4.86 0.88
N LEU A 164 -21.56 3.64 0.94
CA LEU A 164 -21.09 3.03 2.18
C LEU A 164 -19.90 3.81 2.79
N MET A 165 -18.91 4.16 1.97
CA MET A 165 -17.69 4.85 2.42
C MET A 165 -17.96 6.29 2.87
N ILE A 166 -18.95 6.95 2.27
CA ILE A 166 -19.38 8.30 2.65
C ILE A 166 -19.96 8.34 4.08
N GLU A 167 -20.64 7.27 4.47
CA GLU A 167 -21.26 7.15 5.80
C GLU A 167 -20.32 6.56 6.85
N ASP A 168 -19.18 5.99 6.45
CA ASP A 168 -18.22 5.38 7.36
C ASP A 168 -17.67 6.39 8.39
N PRO A 169 -17.93 6.19 9.70
CA PRO A 169 -17.39 7.06 10.74
C PRO A 169 -15.87 6.99 10.87
N ALA A 170 -15.23 5.87 10.46
CA ALA A 170 -13.78 5.73 10.50
C ALA A 170 -13.09 6.72 9.55
N ALA A 171 -13.57 6.84 8.31
CA ALA A 171 -13.05 7.79 7.33
C ALA A 171 -13.09 9.24 7.86
N LYS A 172 -14.23 9.66 8.43
CA LYS A 172 -14.39 11.00 9.04
C LYS A 172 -13.38 11.23 10.16
N ARG A 173 -13.20 10.25 11.05
CA ARG A 173 -12.25 10.35 12.18
C ARG A 173 -10.80 10.39 11.71
N MET A 174 -10.46 9.69 10.63
CA MET A 174 -9.12 9.69 10.05
C MET A 174 -8.74 11.06 9.48
N PHE A 175 -9.66 11.73 8.77
CA PHE A 175 -9.39 13.09 8.28
C PHE A 175 -9.25 14.12 9.40
N VAL A 176 -10.05 14.02 10.46
CA VAL A 176 -9.90 14.87 11.64
C VAL A 176 -8.51 14.71 12.25
N ARG A 177 -8.06 13.47 12.49
CA ARG A 177 -6.72 13.18 13.00
C ARG A 177 -5.61 13.68 12.09
N ALA A 178 -5.74 13.48 10.77
CA ALA A 178 -4.75 13.96 9.80
C ALA A 178 -4.63 15.50 9.84
N LYS A 179 -5.74 16.20 10.02
CA LYS A 179 -5.76 17.67 10.17
C LYS A 179 -5.13 18.12 11.48
N GLU A 180 -5.46 17.49 12.60
CA GLU A 180 -4.88 17.78 13.93
C GLU A 180 -3.37 17.54 13.97
N LEU A 181 -2.89 16.48 13.29
CA LEU A 181 -1.48 16.16 13.15
C LEU A 181 -0.75 17.04 12.10
N GLY A 182 -1.48 17.85 11.33
CA GLY A 182 -0.88 18.70 10.28
C GLY A 182 -0.32 17.93 9.08
N VAL A 183 -0.72 16.66 8.90
CA VAL A 183 -0.29 15.80 7.77
C VAL A 183 -1.30 15.79 6.62
N SER A 184 -2.40 16.53 6.76
CA SER A 184 -3.40 16.70 5.72
C SER A 184 -2.88 17.57 4.57
N GLY A 185 -2.67 16.95 3.39
CA GLY A 185 -2.15 17.60 2.19
C GLY A 185 -3.19 17.93 1.12
N LYS A 186 -2.72 18.27 -0.09
CA LYS A 186 -3.56 18.58 -1.26
C LYS A 186 -4.54 17.46 -1.63
N TYR A 187 -4.11 16.21 -1.49
CA TYR A 187 -4.91 15.04 -1.85
C TYR A 187 -6.11 14.85 -0.95
N VAL A 188 -6.00 15.17 0.35
CA VAL A 188 -7.16 15.15 1.27
C VAL A 188 -8.23 16.14 0.80
N LYS A 189 -7.83 17.34 0.37
CA LYS A 189 -8.77 18.35 -0.16
C LYS A 189 -9.46 17.89 -1.44
N ILE A 190 -8.72 17.20 -2.33
CA ILE A 190 -9.31 16.60 -3.53
C ILE A 190 -10.35 15.56 -3.12
N ILE A 191 -10.02 14.64 -2.19
CA ILE A 191 -10.95 13.61 -1.72
C ILE A 191 -12.21 14.23 -1.10
N GLU A 192 -12.06 15.20 -0.20
CA GLU A 192 -13.20 15.91 0.43
C GLU A 192 -14.12 16.52 -0.62
N LYS A 193 -13.55 17.19 -1.62
CA LYS A 193 -14.33 17.82 -2.70
C LYS A 193 -15.00 16.78 -3.60
N THR A 194 -14.31 15.69 -3.95
CA THR A 194 -14.89 14.60 -4.73
C THR A 194 -16.05 13.93 -3.99
N VAL A 195 -15.96 13.78 -2.66
CA VAL A 195 -17.08 13.29 -1.83
C VAL A 195 -18.26 14.27 -1.84
N GLU A 196 -18.01 15.58 -1.74
CA GLU A 196 -19.08 16.59 -1.86
C GLU A 196 -19.80 16.54 -3.20
N GLU A 197 -19.05 16.39 -4.31
CA GLU A 197 -19.62 16.28 -5.64
C GLU A 197 -20.38 14.96 -5.84
N ALA A 198 -19.84 13.84 -5.34
CA ALA A 198 -20.50 12.54 -5.44
C ALA A 198 -21.85 12.49 -4.71
N LYS A 199 -22.04 13.28 -3.64
CA LYS A 199 -23.31 13.38 -2.91
C LYS A 199 -24.42 14.10 -3.66
N LYS A 200 -24.11 14.79 -4.75
CA LYS A 200 -25.10 15.55 -5.55
C LYS A 200 -25.77 14.68 -6.62
N VAL A 201 -25.21 13.52 -6.91
CA VAL A 201 -25.65 12.57 -7.94
C VAL A 201 -26.38 11.41 -7.27
#